data_AF-A0A1V8V6D9-F1
#
_entry.id   AF-A0A1V8V6D9-F1
#
_cell.length_a   1.000
_cell.length_b   1.000
_cell.length_c   1.000
_cell.angle_alpha   90.00
_cell.angle_beta   90.00
_cell.angle_gamma   90.00
#
_symmetry.space_group_name_H-M   'P 1'
#
loop_
_entity.id
_entity.type
_entity.pdbx_description
1 polymer ?
#
loop_
_entity_poly.entity_id
_entity_poly.type
_entity_poly.pdbx_seq_one_letter_code
_entity_poly.pdbx_strand_id
1 'polypeptide(L)'
;MEPLGDKVLVYHHRAGDNPIVANGLAVISVYKLNDLVAERGDLQVTRKTVPRGALNLDILEVDLQTSAQRDMFGTMPNQEANVAGIKVPIRIWLGSVAGLAGFKEMIIVSKKRSAKM
;
A
#
# COMPACT_ATOMS: atom_id res chain seq x y z
N MET A 1 25.39 2.78 3.52
CA MET A 1 24.31 1.78 3.64
C MET A 1 23.13 2.53 4.21
N GLU A 2 22.09 2.82 3.42
CA GLU A 2 20.95 3.61 3.95
C GLU A 2 20.25 2.83 5.07
N PRO A 3 19.91 3.49 6.19
CA PRO A 3 19.23 2.83 7.29
C PRO A 3 17.90 2.25 6.80
N LEU A 4 17.61 1.01 7.17
CA LEU A 4 16.35 0.33 6.86
C LEU A 4 15.12 1.08 7.40
N GLY A 5 15.31 2.03 8.33
CA GLY A 5 14.25 2.86 8.90
C GLY A 5 13.53 3.75 7.89
N ASP A 6 14.18 4.09 6.77
CA ASP A 6 13.61 5.00 5.76
C ASP A 6 12.99 4.26 4.58
N LYS A 7 12.91 2.93 4.63
CA LYS A 7 12.31 2.11 3.58
C LYS A 7 10.87 1.75 3.90
N VAL A 8 10.07 1.55 2.87
CA VAL A 8 8.67 1.14 2.96
C VAL A 8 8.33 0.13 1.86
N LEU A 9 7.45 -0.82 2.17
CA LEU A 9 6.82 -1.66 1.16
C LEU A 9 5.69 -0.86 0.50
N VAL A 10 5.73 -0.74 -0.82
CA VAL A 10 4.77 0.04 -1.61
C VAL A 10 4.11 -0.87 -2.64
N TYR A 11 2.78 -0.84 -2.67
CA TYR A 11 1.94 -1.47 -3.68
C TYR A 11 1.20 -0.42 -4.50
N HIS A 12 1.18 -0.55 -5.83
CA HIS A 12 0.39 0.31 -6.72
C HIS A 12 -0.83 -0.45 -7.23
N HIS A 13 -2.00 -0.12 -6.66
CA HIS A 13 -3.27 -0.70 -7.05
C HIS A 13 -3.72 -0.20 -8.43
N ARG A 14 -4.04 -1.14 -9.33
CA ARG A 14 -4.50 -0.88 -10.71
C ARG A 14 -3.59 0.09 -11.48
N ALA A 15 -2.29 -0.17 -11.45
CA ALA A 15 -1.29 0.58 -12.17
C ALA A 15 -1.42 0.57 -13.71
N GLY A 16 -2.12 -0.43 -14.27
CA GLY A 16 -2.10 -0.71 -15.70
C GLY A 16 -0.67 -0.97 -16.18
N ASP A 17 -0.31 -0.38 -17.34
CA ASP A 17 1.01 -0.55 -17.96
C ASP A 17 2.11 0.37 -17.40
N ASN A 18 1.78 1.23 -16.42
CA ASN A 18 2.71 2.26 -15.94
C ASN A 18 2.76 2.35 -14.41
N PRO A 19 3.28 1.32 -13.72
CA PRO A 19 3.41 1.35 -12.28
C PRO A 19 4.51 2.31 -11.81
N ILE A 20 4.22 3.09 -10.78
CA ILE A 20 5.23 3.96 -10.14
C ILE A 20 6.36 3.20 -9.43
N VAL A 21 6.16 1.90 -9.18
CA VAL A 21 7.15 1.02 -8.57
C VAL A 21 7.31 -0.25 -9.40
N ALA A 22 8.48 -0.88 -9.34
CA ALA A 22 8.77 -2.09 -10.11
C ALA A 22 7.71 -3.18 -9.85
N ASN A 23 7.16 -3.77 -10.93
CA ASN A 23 6.12 -4.80 -10.89
C ASN A 23 4.86 -4.43 -10.08
N GLY A 24 4.63 -3.15 -9.80
CA GLY A 24 3.53 -2.70 -8.95
C GLY A 24 3.69 -3.05 -7.46
N LEU A 25 4.81 -3.64 -7.04
CA LEU A 25 5.12 -3.96 -5.65
C LEU A 25 6.63 -3.92 -5.40
N ALA A 26 7.10 -2.96 -4.61
CA ALA A 26 8.53 -2.84 -4.31
C ALA A 26 8.80 -2.26 -2.92
N VAL A 27 10.02 -2.49 -2.44
CA VAL A 27 10.56 -1.77 -1.28
C VAL A 27 11.37 -0.59 -1.77
N ILE A 28 10.96 0.62 -1.41
CA ILE A 28 11.64 1.88 -1.79
C ILE A 28 11.83 2.78 -0.57
N SER A 29 12.63 3.85 -0.70
CA SER A 29 12.74 4.85 0.35
C SER A 29 11.49 5.74 0.41
N VAL A 30 11.20 6.28 1.58
CA VAL A 30 10.11 7.25 1.79
C VAL A 30 10.30 8.48 0.91
N TYR A 31 11.54 8.97 0.78
CA TYR A 31 11.87 10.08 -0.12
C TYR A 31 11.48 9.77 -1.57
N LYS A 32 11.88 8.60 -2.08
CA LYS A 32 11.56 8.21 -3.46
C LYS A 32 10.05 8.06 -3.67
N LEU A 33 9.32 7.55 -2.67
CA LEU A 33 7.87 7.48 -2.73
C LEU A 33 7.25 8.86 -2.86
N ASN A 34 7.69 9.82 -2.05
CA ASN A 34 7.16 11.19 -2.09
C ASN A 34 7.40 11.85 -3.45
N ASP A 35 8.59 11.67 -4.03
CA ASP A 35 8.91 12.18 -5.37
C ASP A 35 7.98 11.59 -6.43
N LEU A 36 7.82 10.26 -6.44
CA LEU A 36 6.98 9.55 -7.42
C LEU A 36 5.50 9.93 -7.32
N VAL A 37 5.00 10.19 -6.11
CA VAL A 37 3.61 10.62 -5.90
C VAL A 37 3.45 12.09 -6.29
N ALA A 38 4.43 12.95 -6.00
CA ALA A 38 4.41 14.37 -6.38
C ALA A 38 4.42 14.55 -7.91
N GLU A 39 5.16 13.70 -8.63
CA GLU A 39 5.15 13.64 -10.11
C GLU A 39 3.76 13.28 -10.68
N ARG A 40 2.87 12.68 -9.88
CA ARG A 40 1.56 12.18 -10.31
C ARG A 40 0.43 12.75 -9.45
N GLY A 41 -0.05 13.92 -9.85
CA GLY A 41 -1.11 14.65 -9.15
C GLY A 41 -2.47 13.93 -9.05
N ASP A 42 -2.67 12.82 -9.75
CA ASP A 42 -3.88 11.99 -9.74
C ASP A 42 -3.82 10.82 -8.74
N LEU A 43 -2.72 10.65 -8.00
CA LEU A 43 -2.55 9.55 -7.05
C LEU A 43 -2.83 9.95 -5.59
N GLN A 44 -3.29 8.99 -4.81
CA GLN A 44 -3.43 9.08 -3.35
C GLN A 44 -2.70 7.91 -2.67
N VAL A 45 -2.40 8.11 -1.40
CA VAL A 45 -1.63 7.17 -0.58
C VAL A 45 -2.44 6.78 0.65
N THR A 46 -2.55 5.49 0.91
CA THR A 46 -3.14 4.91 2.12
C THR A 46 -2.19 3.89 2.75
N ARG A 47 -2.52 3.43 3.96
CA ARG A 47 -1.68 2.50 4.72
C ARG A 47 -2.48 1.28 5.13
N LYS A 48 -1.85 0.11 5.07
CA LYS A 48 -2.40 -1.15 5.56
C LYS A 48 -1.38 -1.85 6.45
N THR A 49 -1.84 -2.32 7.60
CA THR A 49 -1.02 -3.15 8.50
C THR A 49 -0.68 -4.47 7.82
N VAL A 50 0.59 -4.89 7.93
CA VAL A 50 1.06 -6.20 7.51
C VAL A 50 1.07 -7.11 8.74
N PRO A 51 0.14 -8.09 8.84
CA PRO A 51 0.14 -9.01 9.97
C PRO A 51 1.43 -9.81 10.03
N ARG A 52 1.88 -10.11 11.25
CA ARG A 52 3.12 -10.88 11.44
C ARG A 52 2.99 -12.26 10.80
N GLY A 53 3.98 -12.64 10.00
CA GLY A 53 4.02 -13.94 9.32
C GLY A 53 3.07 -14.09 8.13
N ALA A 54 2.39 -13.03 7.68
CA ALA A 54 1.52 -13.07 6.52
C ALA A 54 2.32 -13.29 5.22
N LEU A 55 2.00 -14.37 4.50
CA LEU A 55 2.55 -14.65 3.16
C LEU A 55 1.76 -13.97 2.04
N ASN A 56 0.46 -13.79 2.27
CA ASN A 56 -0.45 -13.10 1.37
C ASN A 56 -1.19 -12.00 2.12
N LEU A 57 -1.46 -10.90 1.43
CA LEU A 57 -2.24 -9.78 1.93
C LEU A 57 -3.36 -9.48 0.95
N ASP A 58 -4.60 -9.50 1.45
CA ASP A 58 -5.74 -9.02 0.69
C ASP A 58 -5.84 -7.50 0.82
N ILE A 59 -6.04 -6.84 -0.31
CA ILE A 59 -6.38 -5.43 -0.39
C ILE A 59 -7.90 -5.36 -0.46
N LEU A 60 -8.48 -4.66 0.50
CA LEU A 60 -9.91 -4.44 0.62
C LEU A 60 -10.27 -3.06 0.05
N GLU A 61 -11.53 -2.88 -0.35
CA GLU A 61 -12.03 -1.58 -0.80
C GLU A 61 -11.75 -0.46 0.24
N VAL A 62 -11.89 -0.76 1.53
CA VAL A 62 -11.60 0.17 2.63
C VAL A 62 -10.13 0.55 2.73
N ASP A 63 -9.19 -0.32 2.31
CA ASP A 63 -7.76 -0.02 2.36
C ASP A 63 -7.36 1.03 1.31
N LEU A 64 -8.18 1.23 0.28
CA LEU A 64 -7.97 2.24 -0.74
C LEU A 64 -8.47 3.63 -0.32
N GLN A 65 -9.16 3.73 0.81
CA GLN A 65 -9.82 4.96 1.26
C GLN A 65 -8.98 5.67 2.34
N THR A 66 -8.86 6.99 2.24
CA THR A 66 -8.32 7.81 3.34
C THR A 66 -9.31 7.84 4.49
N SER A 67 -8.87 8.19 5.71
CA SER A 67 -9.79 8.34 6.85
C SER A 67 -10.94 9.30 6.54
N ALA A 68 -10.65 10.46 5.94
CA ALA A 68 -11.68 11.41 5.52
C ALA A 68 -12.67 10.83 4.50
N GLN A 69 -12.20 9.99 3.57
CA GLN A 69 -13.08 9.30 2.63
C GLN A 69 -13.97 8.27 3.35
N ARG A 70 -13.42 7.50 4.30
CA ARG A 70 -14.21 6.53 5.09
C ARG A 70 -15.33 7.21 5.88
N ASP A 71 -15.01 8.35 6.50
CA ASP A 71 -16.00 9.12 7.28
C ASP A 71 -17.11 9.67 6.37
N MET A 72 -16.77 10.09 5.15
CA MET A 72 -17.72 10.65 4.18
C MET A 72 -18.59 9.58 3.52
N PHE A 73 -18.04 8.40 3.23
CA PHE A 73 -18.75 7.32 2.55
C PHE A 73 -19.52 6.39 3.52
N GLY A 74 -19.37 6.57 4.84
CA GLY A 74 -20.01 5.75 5.86
C GLY A 74 -19.58 4.29 5.75
N THR A 75 -20.43 3.35 6.19
CA THR A 75 -20.22 1.90 6.00
C THR A 75 -20.93 1.43 4.73
N MET A 76 -20.25 1.48 3.58
CA MET A 76 -20.80 0.90 2.35
C MET A 76 -20.82 -0.64 2.44
N PRO A 77 -21.83 -1.32 1.85
CA PRO A 77 -21.98 -2.77 1.96
C PRO A 77 -20.79 -3.60 1.46
N ASN A 78 -19.95 -3.02 0.59
CA ASN A 78 -18.85 -3.67 -0.09
C ASN A 78 -17.46 -3.21 0.40
N GLN A 79 -17.35 -2.56 1.55
CA GLN A 79 -16.06 -2.04 2.05
C GLN A 79 -15.02 -3.10 2.37
N GLU A 80 -15.47 -4.27 2.80
CA GLU A 80 -14.62 -5.42 3.07
C GLU A 80 -14.43 -6.32 1.84
N ALA A 81 -14.91 -5.89 0.67
CA ALA A 81 -14.70 -6.65 -0.56
C ALA A 81 -13.21 -6.66 -0.92
N ASN A 82 -12.69 -7.86 -1.21
CA ASN A 82 -11.34 -8.04 -1.71
C ASN A 82 -11.24 -7.52 -3.16
N VAL A 83 -10.28 -6.62 -3.39
CA VAL A 83 -10.00 -6.02 -4.71
C VAL A 83 -8.68 -6.49 -5.31
N ALA A 84 -7.77 -7.04 -4.51
CA ALA A 84 -6.50 -7.61 -4.97
C ALA A 84 -5.85 -8.49 -3.89
N GLY A 85 -5.20 -9.58 -4.31
CA GLY A 85 -4.32 -10.37 -3.44
C GLY A 85 -2.84 -10.09 -3.76
N ILE A 86 -2.04 -9.83 -2.74
CA ILE A 86 -0.61 -9.55 -2.86
C ILE A 86 0.19 -10.64 -2.16
N LYS A 87 1.16 -11.21 -2.87
CA LYS A 87 2.17 -12.08 -2.25
C LYS A 87 3.26 -11.23 -1.61
N VAL A 88 3.45 -11.38 -0.31
CA VAL A 88 4.49 -10.65 0.44
C VAL A 88 5.87 -11.11 -0.03
N PRO A 89 6.78 -10.19 -0.39
CA PRO A 89 8.15 -10.56 -0.75
C PRO A 89 8.83 -11.36 0.36
N ILE A 90 9.51 -12.46 -0.01
CA ILE A 90 10.03 -13.43 0.95
C ILE A 90 10.99 -12.82 1.99
N ARG A 91 11.77 -11.81 1.59
CA ARG A 91 12.68 -11.08 2.50
C ARG A 91 11.92 -10.35 3.61
N ILE A 92 10.74 -9.81 3.30
CA ILE A 92 9.89 -9.10 4.26
C ILE A 92 9.23 -10.10 5.20
N TRP A 93 8.72 -11.20 4.65
CA TRP A 93 8.13 -12.28 5.43
C TRP A 93 9.12 -12.88 6.43
N LEU A 94 10.34 -13.20 5.98
CA LEU A 94 11.41 -13.70 6.85
C LEU A 94 11.73 -12.73 7.99
N GLY A 95 11.84 -11.42 7.70
CA GLY A 95 12.06 -10.40 8.72
C GLY A 95 10.93 -10.35 9.76
N SER A 96 9.67 -10.47 9.31
CA SER A 96 8.48 -10.49 10.16
C SER A 96 8.45 -11.70 11.12
N VAL A 97 8.75 -12.90 10.60
CA VAL A 97 8.77 -14.13 11.40
C VAL A 97 9.91 -14.09 12.42
N ALA A 98 11.10 -13.68 12.00
CA ALA A 98 12.30 -13.62 12.84
C ALA A 98 12.24 -12.56 13.97
N GLY A 99 11.16 -11.75 14.04
CA GLY A 99 11.05 -10.68 15.03
C GLY A 99 12.03 -9.53 14.79
N LEU A 100 12.68 -9.53 13.63
CA LEU A 100 13.49 -8.41 13.14
C LEU A 100 12.55 -7.30 12.67
N ALA A 101 13.06 -6.09 12.48
CA ALA A 101 12.31 -4.92 12.03
C ALA A 101 11.78 -5.08 10.58
N GLY A 102 10.87 -6.02 10.36
CA GLY A 102 10.09 -6.14 9.14
C GLY A 102 9.11 -4.97 9.02
N PHE A 103 8.65 -4.72 7.79
CA PHE A 103 7.66 -3.68 7.54
C PHE A 103 6.36 -4.02 8.27
N LYS A 104 6.00 -3.21 9.28
CA LYS A 104 4.73 -3.32 10.02
C LYS A 104 3.55 -2.85 9.18
N GLU A 105 3.82 -1.98 8.22
CA GLU A 105 2.83 -1.37 7.34
C GLU A 105 3.30 -1.48 5.89
N MET A 106 2.33 -1.56 5.00
CA MET A 106 2.49 -1.40 3.57
C MET A 106 1.76 -0.12 3.15
N ILE A 107 2.42 0.63 2.29
CA ILE A 107 1.83 1.78 1.63
C ILE A 107 1.12 1.32 0.38
N ILE A 108 -0.13 1.74 0.22
CA ILE A 108 -0.92 1.49 -0.99
C ILE A 108 -1.05 2.81 -1.73
N VAL A 109 -0.68 2.79 -3.01
CA VAL A 109 -0.87 3.90 -3.92
C VAL A 109 -1.99 3.54 -4.89
N SER A 110 -2.94 4.44 -5.05
CA SER A 110 -4.10 4.27 -5.93
C SER A 110 -4.49 5.61 -6.54
N LYS A 111 -5.31 5.61 -7.58
CA LYS A 111 -5.87 6.86 -8.11
C LYS A 111 -6.75 7.54 -7.06
N LYS A 112 -6.70 8.88 -7.03
CA LYS A 112 -7.59 9.72 -6.23
C LYS A 112 -9.03 9.34 -6.53
N ARG A 113 -9.77 9.00 -5.49
CA ARG A 113 -11.20 8.81 -5.59
C ARG A 113 -11.88 10.15 -5.42
N SER A 114 -12.47 10.65 -6.49
CA SER A 114 -13.49 11.70 -6.36
C SER A 114 -14.69 11.08 -5.67
N ALA A 115 -15.28 11.79 -4.70
CA ALA A 115 -16.68 11.56 -4.39
C ALA A 115 -17.42 11.66 -5.71
N LYS A 116 -18.06 10.57 -6.13
CA LYS A 116 -19.08 10.67 -7.16
C LYS A 116 -20.22 11.40 -6.47
N MET A 117 -20.30 12.72 -6.67
CA MET A 117 -21.51 13.49 -6.42
C MET A 117 -22.61 12.99 -7.34
#